data_AF-A0A965E4L4-F1
#
_entry.id   AF-A0A965E4L4-F1
#
_cell.length_a   1.000
_cell.length_b   1.000
_cell.length_c   1.000
_cell.angle_alpha   90.00
_cell.angle_beta   90.00
_cell.angle_gamma   90.00
#
_symmetry.space_group_name_H-M   'P 1'
#
loop_
_entity.id
_entity.type
_entity.pdbx_description
1 polymer ?
#
loop_
_entity_poly.entity_id
_entity_poly.type
_entity_poly.pdbx_seq_one_letter_code
_entity_poly.pdbx_strand_id
1 'polypeptide(L)'
;MNLLSAEAEVLAPLATGWFLEHAWLIPVVPAIAFALIILIGKRLPMKGSELGVASMLASLVLSAGAAYQWIQRVNSASEEQFVEPVIKSWSWWRSGGFDFGIGQHIDGLAVVVLFVVAF
;
A
#
# COMPACT_ATOMS: atom_id res chain seq x y z
N MET A 1 9.18 22.89 27.75
CA MET A 1 9.85 22.06 26.73
C MET A 1 11.14 22.76 26.35
N ASN A 2 12.27 22.07 26.41
CA ASN A 2 13.59 22.57 26.02
C ASN A 2 13.86 22.17 24.55
N LEU A 3 14.57 23.03 23.82
CA LEU A 3 14.70 22.99 22.35
C LEU A 3 15.07 21.59 21.78
N LEU A 4 15.99 20.90 22.46
CA LEU A 4 16.47 19.57 22.08
C LEU A 4 15.37 18.49 22.08
N SER A 5 14.36 18.63 22.93
CA SER A 5 13.24 17.68 23.00
C SER A 5 12.27 17.86 21.83
N ALA A 6 12.09 19.10 21.35
CA ALA A 6 11.25 19.37 20.18
C ALA A 6 11.92 18.83 18.89
N GLU A 7 13.22 19.03 18.73
CA GLU A 7 13.99 18.47 17.61
C GLU A 7 13.92 16.93 17.57
N ALA A 8 13.99 16.28 18.74
CA ALA A 8 13.89 14.82 18.83
C ALA A 8 12.51 14.28 18.45
N GLU A 9 11.43 15.01 18.75
CA GLU A 9 10.05 14.62 18.41
C GLU A 9 9.78 14.75 16.91
N VAL A 10 10.27 15.83 16.27
CA VAL A 10 10.14 16.06 14.82
C VAL A 10 10.88 14.99 14.01
N LEU A 11 12.02 14.50 14.51
CA LEU A 11 12.82 13.48 13.85
C LEU A 11 12.38 12.04 14.19
N ALA A 12 11.40 11.87 15.07
CA ALA A 12 10.94 10.54 15.45
C ALA A 12 10.24 9.84 14.28
N PRO A 13 10.57 8.58 13.96
CA PRO A 13 9.92 7.86 12.88
C PRO A 13 8.45 7.62 13.21
N LEU A 14 7.58 8.07 12.31
CA LEU A 14 6.15 7.80 12.43
C LEU A 14 5.88 6.31 12.23
N ALA A 15 4.93 5.76 12.98
CA ALA A 15 4.58 4.35 12.90
C ALA A 15 4.02 3.98 11.51
N THR A 16 4.45 2.83 11.00
CA THR A 16 3.85 2.18 9.83
C THR A 16 3.11 0.94 10.27
N GLY A 17 1.85 0.84 9.89
CA GLY A 17 1.07 -0.36 10.15
C GLY A 17 1.12 -1.36 8.99
N TRP A 18 0.58 -2.55 9.23
CA TRP A 18 0.62 -3.65 8.27
C TRP A 18 0.07 -3.30 6.88
N PHE A 19 -1.00 -2.49 6.78
CA PHE A 19 -1.62 -2.15 5.50
C PHE A 19 -0.74 -1.22 4.66
N LEU A 20 -0.12 -0.20 5.27
CA LEU A 20 0.81 0.68 4.56
C LEU A 20 2.05 -0.08 4.09
N GLU A 21 2.53 -1.01 4.90
CA GLU A 21 3.65 -1.87 4.52
C GLU A 21 3.28 -2.88 3.42
N HIS A 22 2.01 -3.21 3.23
CA HIS A 22 1.58 -4.19 2.23
C HIS A 22 0.61 -3.59 1.20
N ALA A 23 0.66 -2.28 0.96
CA ALA A 23 -0.24 -1.60 0.03
C ALA A 23 -0.08 -2.11 -1.41
N TRP A 24 1.09 -2.65 -1.78
CA TRP A 24 1.30 -3.37 -3.04
C TRP A 24 0.34 -4.56 -3.26
N LEU A 25 -0.28 -5.11 -2.21
CA LEU A 25 -1.29 -6.17 -2.34
C LEU A 25 -2.59 -5.68 -2.99
N ILE A 26 -2.93 -4.40 -2.83
CA ILE A 26 -4.19 -3.81 -3.34
C ILE A 26 -4.34 -4.06 -4.86
N PRO A 27 -3.36 -3.72 -5.72
CA PRO A 27 -3.45 -4.04 -7.15
C PRO A 27 -3.11 -5.50 -7.48
N VAL A 28 -2.38 -6.22 -6.63
CA VAL A 28 -1.95 -7.60 -6.90
C VAL A 28 -3.07 -8.61 -6.68
N VAL A 29 -3.91 -8.45 -5.66
CA VAL A 29 -5.06 -9.31 -5.39
C VAL A 29 -5.99 -9.48 -6.61
N PRO A 30 -6.45 -8.40 -7.29
CA PRO A 30 -7.31 -8.55 -8.46
C PRO A 30 -6.53 -9.07 -9.67
N ALA A 31 -5.23 -8.77 -9.80
CA ALA A 31 -4.38 -9.34 -10.85
C ALA A 31 -4.23 -10.86 -10.74
N ILE A 32 -4.08 -11.39 -9.52
CA ILE A 32 -4.07 -12.83 -9.27
C ILE A 32 -5.44 -13.44 -9.58
N ALA A 33 -6.53 -12.79 -9.14
CA ALA A 33 -7.88 -13.26 -9.45
C ALA A 33 -8.13 -13.31 -10.96
N PHE A 34 -7.69 -12.31 -11.72
CA PHE A 34 -7.74 -12.32 -13.18
C PHE A 34 -7.04 -13.54 -13.79
N ALA A 35 -5.81 -13.84 -13.35
CA ALA A 35 -5.09 -15.03 -13.82
C ALA A 35 -5.83 -16.33 -13.48
N LEU A 36 -6.41 -16.44 -12.27
CA LEU A 36 -7.20 -17.59 -11.86
C LEU A 36 -8.48 -17.75 -12.69
N ILE A 37 -9.16 -16.64 -13.02
CA ILE A 37 -10.34 -16.66 -13.90
C ILE A 37 -9.99 -17.22 -15.28
N ILE A 38 -8.85 -16.84 -15.86
CA ILE A 38 -8.40 -17.38 -17.16
C ILE A 38 -8.13 -18.89 -17.05
N LEU A 39 -7.39 -19.31 -16.01
CA LEU A 39 -6.93 -20.69 -15.89
C LEU A 39 -8.05 -21.67 -15.53
N ILE A 40 -8.90 -21.31 -14.57
CA ILE A 40 -9.90 -22.20 -13.98
C ILE A 40 -11.32 -21.62 -13.96
N GLY A 41 -11.53 -20.38 -14.38
CA GLY A 41 -12.85 -19.74 -14.33
C GLY A 41 -13.94 -20.55 -15.01
N LYS A 42 -13.65 -21.18 -16.15
CA LYS A 42 -14.61 -22.06 -16.87
C LYS A 42 -15.07 -23.29 -16.09
N ARG A 43 -14.35 -23.69 -15.04
CA ARG A 43 -14.68 -24.83 -14.16
C ARG A 43 -15.46 -24.41 -12.91
N LEU A 44 -15.55 -23.11 -12.63
CA LEU A 44 -16.28 -22.56 -11.49
C LEU A 44 -17.75 -22.34 -11.83
N PRO A 45 -18.67 -22.44 -10.84
CA PRO A 45 -20.12 -22.37 -11.08
C PRO A 45 -20.55 -21.05 -11.71
N MET A 46 -19.89 -19.94 -11.33
CA MET A 46 -20.15 -18.60 -11.88
C MET A 46 -19.12 -18.17 -12.94
N LYS A 47 -18.46 -19.11 -13.62
CA LYS A 47 -17.48 -18.84 -14.68
C LYS A 47 -16.32 -17.91 -14.28
N GLY A 48 -15.99 -17.87 -12.98
CA GLY A 48 -14.92 -17.02 -12.43
C GLY A 48 -15.38 -15.65 -11.91
N SER A 49 -16.62 -15.23 -12.14
CA SER A 49 -17.11 -13.92 -11.65
C SER A 49 -17.03 -13.79 -10.13
N GLU A 50 -17.23 -14.89 -9.40
CA GLU A 50 -17.07 -14.94 -7.94
C GLU A 50 -15.67 -14.54 -7.47
N LEU A 51 -14.62 -14.98 -8.16
CA LEU A 51 -13.23 -14.60 -7.87
C LEU A 51 -13.00 -13.12 -8.15
N GLY A 52 -13.56 -12.62 -9.26
CA GLY A 52 -13.47 -11.21 -9.63
C GLY A 52 -14.04 -10.32 -8.54
N VAL A 53 -15.32 -10.52 -8.20
CA VAL A 53 -16.00 -9.70 -7.17
C VAL A 53 -15.36 -9.86 -5.80
N ALA A 54 -15.02 -11.09 -5.38
CA ALA A 54 -14.36 -11.32 -4.10
C ALA A 54 -13.00 -10.59 -4.01
N SER A 55 -12.23 -10.61 -5.11
CA SER A 55 -10.93 -9.92 -5.16
C SER A 55 -11.06 -8.39 -5.14
N MET A 56 -12.09 -7.83 -5.79
CA MET A 56 -12.36 -6.39 -5.73
C MET A 56 -12.74 -5.97 -4.30
N LEU A 57 -13.62 -6.72 -3.64
CA LEU A 57 -13.97 -6.47 -2.23
C LEU A 57 -12.76 -6.59 -1.30
N ALA A 58 -11.92 -7.60 -1.48
CA ALA A 58 -10.69 -7.74 -0.72
C ALA A 58 -9.74 -6.54 -0.92
N SER A 59 -9.61 -6.06 -2.15
CA SER A 59 -8.78 -4.89 -2.49
C SER A 59 -9.33 -3.62 -1.86
N LEU A 60 -10.65 -3.45 -1.83
CA LEU A 60 -11.31 -2.34 -1.16
C LEU A 60 -11.03 -2.35 0.35
N VAL A 61 -11.11 -3.51 1.00
CA VAL A 61 -10.78 -3.64 2.44
C VAL A 61 -9.32 -3.29 2.71
N LEU A 62 -8.40 -3.81 1.89
CA LEU A 62 -6.97 -3.50 2.00
C LEU A 62 -6.72 -1.99 1.82
N SER A 63 -7.35 -1.36 0.83
CA SER A 63 -7.19 0.06 0.56
C SER A 63 -7.83 0.95 1.63
N ALA A 64 -8.99 0.55 2.18
CA ALA A 64 -9.60 1.24 3.31
C ALA A 64 -8.71 1.15 4.56
N GLY A 65 -8.10 -0.01 4.82
CA GLY A 65 -7.12 -0.19 5.90
C GLY A 65 -5.88 0.67 5.72
N ALA A 66 -5.35 0.78 4.50
CA ALA A 66 -4.23 1.67 4.18
C ALA A 66 -4.61 3.15 4.39
N ALA A 67 -5.79 3.57 3.93
CA ALA A 67 -6.30 4.92 4.15
C ALA A 67 -6.47 5.24 5.64
N TYR A 68 -7.05 4.32 6.40
CA TYR A 68 -7.20 4.47 7.84
C TYR A 68 -5.84 4.62 8.54
N GLN A 69 -4.86 3.77 8.23
CA GLN A 69 -3.52 3.87 8.80
C GLN A 69 -2.77 5.13 8.38
N TRP A 70 -2.96 5.61 7.14
CA TRP A 70 -2.39 6.87 6.69
C TRP A 70 -2.94 8.05 7.50
N ILE A 71 -4.26 8.10 7.71
CA ILE A 71 -4.89 9.14 8.54
C ILE A 71 -4.36 9.10 9.97
N GLN A 72 -4.23 7.91 10.57
CA GLN A 72 -3.63 7.77 11.90
C GLN A 72 -2.20 8.29 11.96
N ARG A 73 -1.38 7.95 10.95
CA ARG A 73 0.00 8.41 10.82
C ARG A 73 0.08 9.94 10.76
N VAL A 74 -0.77 10.57 9.95
CA VAL A 74 -0.85 12.04 9.84
C VAL A 74 -1.30 12.67 11.16
N ASN A 75 -2.31 12.12 11.81
CA ASN A 75 -2.82 12.64 13.09
C ASN A 75 -1.84 12.47 14.26
N SER A 76 -0.90 11.54 14.15
CA SER A 76 0.15 11.34 15.16
C SER A 76 1.37 12.23 14.98
N ALA A 77 1.48 12.94 13.86
CA ALA A 77 2.60 13.85 13.61
C ALA A 77 2.40 15.18 14.36
N SER A 78 3.50 15.78 14.81
CA SER A 78 3.49 17.12 15.39
C SER A 78 3.30 18.19 14.29
N GLU A 79 2.87 19.40 14.65
CA GLU A 79 2.54 20.47 13.67
C GLU A 79 3.72 20.85 12.76
N GLU A 80 4.95 20.68 13.23
CA GLU A 80 6.18 20.99 12.49
C GLU A 80 6.79 19.76 11.80
N GLN A 81 6.22 18.57 12.02
CA GLN A 81 6.76 17.32 11.49
C GLN A 81 6.22 17.00 10.10
N PHE A 82 7.14 16.75 9.17
CA PHE A 82 6.79 16.25 7.84
C PHE A 82 6.41 14.76 7.89
N VAL A 83 5.26 14.42 7.30
CA VAL A 83 4.80 13.03 7.21
C VAL A 83 5.46 12.34 6.03
N GLU A 84 6.55 11.63 6.30
CA GLU A 84 7.28 10.91 5.25
C GLU A 84 6.48 9.76 4.63
N PRO A 85 6.62 9.53 3.31
CA PRO A 85 6.01 8.42 2.61
C PRO A 85 6.57 7.07 3.09
N VAL A 86 5.74 6.02 2.99
CA VAL A 86 6.18 4.65 3.28
C VAL A 86 6.78 4.05 2.01
N ILE A 87 8.10 3.87 2.01
CA ILE A 87 8.85 3.36 0.86
C ILE A 87 9.33 1.95 1.16
N LYS A 88 9.06 1.00 0.26
CA LYS A 88 9.76 -0.28 0.22
C LYS A 88 10.32 -0.52 -1.17
N SER A 89 11.58 -0.94 -1.22
CA SER A 89 12.27 -1.25 -2.46
C SER A 89 12.92 -2.63 -2.37
N TRP A 90 12.94 -3.31 -3.51
CA TRP A 90 13.57 -4.59 -3.71
C TRP A 90 14.42 -4.50 -4.97
N SER A 91 15.67 -4.94 -4.90
CA SER A 91 16.53 -5.09 -6.08
C SER A 91 15.93 -6.20 -6.95
N TRP A 92 15.36 -5.84 -8.09
CA TRP A 92 14.79 -6.79 -9.03
C TRP A 92 15.87 -7.38 -9.94
N TRP A 93 16.77 -6.54 -10.45
CA TRP A 93 17.83 -6.96 -11.35
C TRP A 93 19.06 -6.06 -11.24
N ARG A 94 20.25 -6.66 -11.34
CA ARG A 94 21.53 -5.94 -11.35
C ARG A 94 22.35 -6.35 -12.56
N SER A 95 22.92 -5.38 -13.25
CA SER A 95 23.80 -5.63 -14.38
C SER A 95 24.75 -4.46 -14.63
N GLY A 96 26.03 -4.77 -14.89
CA GLY A 96 27.01 -3.78 -15.37
C GLY A 96 27.16 -2.55 -14.47
N GLY A 97 27.01 -2.69 -13.15
CA GLY A 97 27.09 -1.58 -12.19
C GLY A 97 25.78 -0.82 -11.95
N PHE A 98 24.71 -1.14 -12.68
CA PHE A 98 23.36 -0.61 -12.43
C PHE A 98 22.53 -1.57 -11.57
N ASP A 99 21.75 -1.00 -10.64
CA ASP A 99 20.77 -1.70 -9.81
C ASP A 99 19.36 -1.19 -10.15
N PHE A 100 18.52 -2.09 -10.66
CA PHE A 100 17.13 -1.82 -11.00
C PHE A 100 16.23 -2.36 -9.89
N GLY A 101 15.62 -1.43 -9.16
CA GLY A 101 14.66 -1.73 -8.10
C GLY A 101 13.21 -1.75 -8.58
N ILE A 102 12.40 -2.53 -7.88
CA ILE A 102 10.94 -2.41 -7.85
C ILE A 102 10.51 -2.08 -6.43
N GLY A 103 9.35 -1.46 -6.25
CA GLY A 103 8.97 -1.00 -4.92
C GLY A 103 7.56 -0.45 -4.84
N GLN A 104 7.21 0.01 -3.64
CA GLN A 104 6.07 0.88 -3.40
C GLN A 104 6.54 2.20 -2.81
N HIS A 105 5.82 3.26 -3.17
CA HIS A 105 5.96 4.59 -2.60
C HIS A 105 4.56 5.06 -2.19
N ILE A 106 4.26 4.97 -0.89
CA ILE A 106 2.92 5.22 -0.37
C ILE A 106 2.92 6.56 0.38
N ASP A 107 2.33 7.56 -0.26
CA ASP A 107 2.01 8.86 0.32
C ASP A 107 0.49 9.11 0.33
N GLY A 108 0.08 10.30 0.78
CA GLY A 108 -1.34 10.66 0.85
C GLY A 108 -2.03 10.65 -0.52
N LEU A 109 -1.32 11.01 -1.59
CA LEU A 109 -1.86 10.99 -2.94
C LEU A 109 -2.05 9.55 -3.43
N ALA A 110 -1.03 8.70 -3.24
CA ALA A 110 -1.07 7.29 -3.61
C ALA A 110 -2.20 6.56 -2.88
N VAL A 111 -2.39 6.83 -1.58
CA VAL A 111 -3.48 6.25 -0.78
C VAL A 111 -4.85 6.64 -1.33
N VAL A 112 -5.05 7.91 -1.72
CA VAL A 112 -6.31 8.36 -2.34
C VAL A 112 -6.54 7.65 -3.66
N VAL A 113 -5.51 7.57 -4.52
CA VAL A 113 -5.61 6.88 -5.81
C VAL A 113 -5.94 5.40 -5.63
N LEU A 114 -5.26 4.71 -4.70
CA LEU A 114 -5.52 3.29 -4.41
C LEU A 114 -6.96 3.06 -3.93
N PHE A 115 -7.47 3.95 -3.09
CA PHE A 115 -8.84 3.86 -2.59
C PHE A 115 -9.87 4.07 -3.71
N VAL A 116 -9.62 5.05 -4.58
CA VAL A 116 -10.48 5.32 -5.74
C VAL A 116 -10.44 4.17 -6.74
N VAL A 117 -9.28 3.58 -7.02
CA VAL A 117 -9.15 2.48 -7.99
C VAL A 117 -9.78 1.18 -7.47
N ALA A 118 -9.82 0.97 -6.16
CA ALA A 118 -10.46 -0.20 -5.57
C ALA A 118 -12.00 -0.13 -5.58
N PHE A 119 -12.59 1.02 -5.93
CA PHE A 119 -14.03 1.28 -6.02
C PHE A 119 -14.48 1.49 -7.47
#